data_AF-A0A3P7YC01-F1
#
_entry.id   AF-A0A3P7YC01-F1
#
_cell.length_a   1.000
_cell.length_b   1.000
_cell.length_c   1.000
_cell.angle_alpha   90.00
_cell.angle_beta   90.00
_cell.angle_gamma   90.00
#
_symmetry.space_group_name_H-M   'P 1'
#
loop_
_entity.id
_entity.type
_entity.pdbx_description
1 polymer ?
#
loop_
_entity_poly.entity_id
_entity_poly.type
_entity_poly.pdbx_seq_one_letter_code
_entity_poly.pdbx_strand_id
1 'polypeptide(L)' 'MYGAETWRTITTTIKKIQVFINSCLRKILNIHWPDTISNNLLWERTNQLPAEEKIRKRRWKWIGHTLCRSPN' A
#
# COMPACT_ATOMS: atom_id res chain seq x y z
N MET A 1 -20.47 12.99 -9.91
CA MET A 1 -19.95 13.42 -8.59
C MET A 1 -19.47 12.28 -7.70
N TYR A 2 -20.03 11.06 -7.76
CA TYR A 2 -19.72 9.97 -6.82
C TYR A 2 -18.28 9.41 -6.84
N GLY A 3 -17.63 9.38 -8.01
CA GLY A 3 -16.33 8.70 -8.17
C GLY A 3 -15.16 9.33 -7.38
N ALA A 4 -15.19 10.65 -7.17
CA ALA A 4 -14.13 11.35 -6.44
C ALA A 4 -14.16 11.05 -4.94
N GLU A 5 -15.35 10.88 -4.37
CA GLU A 5 -15.55 10.55 -2.96
C GLU A 5 -15.07 9.12 -2.66
N THR A 6 -15.44 8.16 -3.51
CA THR A 6 -14.98 6.77 -3.37
C THR A 6 -13.45 6.66 -3.45
N TRP A 7 -12.81 7.40 -4.36
CA TRP A 7 -11.35 7.41 -4.50
C TRP A 7 -10.64 8.00 -3.27
N ARG A 8 -11.21 9.07 -2.70
CA ARG A 8 -10.68 9.69 -1.47
C ARG A 8 -10.78 8.76 -0.25
N THR A 9 -11.88 8.03 -0.11
CA THR A 9 -12.08 7.05 0.98
C THR A 9 -11.17 5.84 0.84
N ILE A 10 -10.95 5.35 -0.38
CA ILE A 10 -10.02 4.25 -0.64
C ILE A 10 -8.59 4.66 -0.28
N THR A 11 -8.12 5.82 -0.73
CA THR A 11 -6.75 6.29 -0.44
C THR A 11 -6.50 6.53 1.05
N THR A 12 -7.50 7.05 1.79
CA THR A 12 -7.40 7.19 3.25
C THR A 12 -7.40 5.83 3.96
N THR A 13 -8.19 4.86 3.50
CA THR A 13 -8.19 3.50 4.04
C THR A 13 -6.85 2.79 3.79
N ILE A 14 -6.29 2.92 2.59
CA ILE A 14 -4.96 2.39 2.24
C ILE A 14 -3.89 2.98 3.14
N LYS A 15 -3.91 4.31 3.37
CA LYS A 15 -2.96 4.97 4.27
C LYS A 15 -3.04 4.42 5.70
N LYS A 16 -4.25 4.21 6.24
CA LYS A 16 -4.44 3.60 7.56
C LYS A 16 -3.86 2.20 7.65
N ILE A 17 -4.09 1.36 6.64
CA ILE A 17 -3.52 0.01 6.55
C ILE A 17 -1.99 0.07 6.50
N GLN A 18 -1.42 1.00 5.73
CA GLN A 18 0.03 1.17 5.62
C GLN A 18 0.67 1.55 6.96
N VAL A 19 0.05 2.47 7.71
CA VAL A 19 0.52 2.86 9.06
C VAL A 19 0.48 1.67 10.01
N PHE A 20 -0.58 0.85 9.96
CA PHE A 20 -0.69 -0.37 10.76
C PHE A 20 0.44 -1.36 10.44
N ILE A 21 0.68 -1.66 9.16
CA ILE A 21 1.76 -2.56 8.73
C ILE A 21 3.13 -2.03 9.21
N ASN A 22 3.40 -0.74 9.03
CA ASN A 22 4.65 -0.13 9.48
C ASN A 22 4.84 -0.22 11.01
N SER A 23 3.76 -0.06 11.78
CA SER A 23 3.80 -0.24 13.24
C SER A 23 4.14 -1.69 13.62
N CYS A 24 3.53 -2.67 12.96
CA CYS A 24 3.83 -4.09 13.17
C CYS A 24 5.29 -4.42 12.83
N LEU A 25 5.79 -3.94 11.68
CA LEU A 25 7.17 -4.18 11.25
C LEU A 25 8.19 -3.60 12.24
N ARG A 26 7.94 -2.39 12.78
CA ARG A 26 8.80 -1.80 13.82
C ARG A 26 8.82 -2.62 15.10
N LYS A 27 7.67 -3.16 15.51
CA LYS A 27 7.59 -4.08 16.68
C LYS A 27 8.34 -5.38 16.44
N ILE A 28 8.23 -5.98 15.26
CA ILE A 28 8.92 -7.23 14.90
C ILE A 28 10.43 -7.03 14.86
N LEU A 29 10.90 -5.90 14.30
CA LEU A 29 12.32 -5.55 14.24
C LEU A 29 12.86 -4.99 15.56
N ASN A 30 12.03 -4.94 16.61
CA ASN A 30 12.35 -4.40 17.93
C ASN A 30 12.96 -2.98 17.90
N ILE A 31 12.53 -2.16 16.95
CA ILE A 31 13.02 -0.77 16.78
C ILE A 31 12.29 0.10 17.81
N HIS A 32 13.04 0.60 18.79
CA HIS A 32 12.51 1.52 19.79
C HIS A 32 12.53 2.98 19.28
N TRP A 33 11.82 3.85 20.01
CA TRP A 33 11.67 5.27 19.70
C TRP A 33 12.97 6.09 19.51
N PRO A 34 14.17 5.72 20.03
CA PRO A 34 15.38 6.46 19.70
C PRO A 34 15.96 6.10 18.31
N ASP A 35 15.59 4.95 17.73
CA ASP A 35 16.01 4.57 16.39
C ASP A 35 15.09 5.22 15.35
N THR A 36 15.52 6.38 14.83
CA THR A 36 14.84 7.08 13.75
C THR A 36 15.15 6.39 12.41
N ILE A 37 14.58 5.19 12.21
CA ILE A 37 14.64 4.49 10.94
C ILE A 37 13.57 5.07 10.00
N SER A 38 14.02 5.50 8.81
CA SER A 38 13.12 5.92 7.74
C SER A 38 12.27 4.75 7.26
N ASN A 39 11.05 5.02 6.80
CA ASN A 39 10.15 3.97 6.30
C ASN A 39 10.75 3.22 5.08
N ASN A 40 11.55 3.92 4.26
CA ASN A 40 12.23 3.30 3.12
C ASN A 40 13.26 2.27 3.58
N LEU A 41 14.09 2.61 4.57
CA LEU A 41 15.09 1.70 5.10
C LEU A 41 14.46 0.47 5.79
N LEU A 42 13.31 0.66 6.45
CA LEU A 42 12.51 -0.42 7.03
C LEU A 42 12.04 -1.42 5.94
N TRP A 43 11.57 -0.91 4.80
CA TRP A 43 11.10 -1.72 3.67
C TRP A 43 12.25 -2.42 2.94
N GLU A 44 13.41 -1.76 2.79
CA GLU A 44 14.62 -2.38 2.25
C GLU A 44 15.09 -3.55 3.11
N ARG A 45 15.14 -3.38 4.44
CA ARG A 45 15.51 -4.47 5.36
C ARG A 45 14.56 -5.65 5.34
N THR A 46 13.28 -5.42 5.07
CA THR A 46 12.25 -6.46 5.06
C THR A 46 11.96 -7.00 3.65
N ASN A 47 12.62 -6.48 2.61
CA ASN A 47 12.32 -6.74 1.19
C ASN A 47 10.81 -6.62 0.87
N GLN A 48 10.09 -5.74 1.59
CA GLN A 48 8.65 -5.54 1.46
C GLN A 48 8.34 -4.30 0.63
N LEU A 49 7.43 -4.43 -0.33
CA LEU A 49 6.86 -3.27 -1.04
C LEU A 49 5.72 -2.65 -0.23
N PRO A 50 5.54 -1.31 -0.29
CA PRO A 50 4.41 -0.64 0.34
C PRO A 50 3.07 -1.18 -0.17
N ALA A 51 2.05 -1.19 0.69
CA ALA A 51 0.75 -1.76 0.35
C ALA A 51 0.10 -1.03 -0.84
N GLU A 52 0.36 0.27 -0.98
CA GLU A 52 -0.08 1.06 -2.13
C GLU A 52 0.42 0.50 -3.47
N GLU A 53 1.71 0.13 -3.55
CA GLU A 53 2.33 -0.45 -4.75
C GLU A 53 1.64 -1.77 -5.14
N LYS A 54 1.40 -2.64 -4.15
CA LYS A 54 0.70 -3.92 -4.35
C LYS A 54 -0.73 -3.72 -4.83
N ILE A 55 -1.45 -2.75 -4.25
CA ILE A 55 -2.83 -2.44 -4.63
C ILE A 55 -2.87 -1.83 -6.04
N ARG A 56 -1.93 -0.94 -6.37
CA ARG A 56 -1.78 -0.35 -7.70
C ARG A 56 -1.54 -1.42 -8.76
N LYS A 57 -0.61 -2.36 -8.51
CA LYS A 57 -0.34 -3.48 -9.41
C LYS A 57 -1.57 -4.36 -9.62
N ARG A 58 -2.32 -4.66 -8.56
CA ARG A 58 -3.59 -5.43 -8.66
C ARG A 58 -4.65 -4.67 -9.46
N ARG A 59 -4.78 -3.36 -9.25
CA ARG A 59 -5.72 -2.51 -9.99
C ARG A 59 -5.39 -2.48 -11.49
N TRP A 60 -4.12 -2.30 -11.85
CA TRP A 60 -3.68 -2.37 -13.25
C TRP A 60 -3.90 -3.74 -13.87
N LYS A 61 -3.62 -4.82 -13.14
CA LYS A 61 -3.92 -6.18 -13.60
C LYS A 61 -5.42 -6.36 -13.86
N TRP A 62 -6.28 -5.86 -12.97
CA TRP A 62 -7.73 -5.93 -13.13
C TRP A 62 -8.24 -5.10 -14.31
N ILE A 63 -7.72 -3.88 -14.50
CA ILE A 63 -8.03 -3.05 -15.69
C ILE A 63 -7.61 -3.78 -16.97
N GLY A 64 -6.42 -4.38 -16.99
CA GLY A 64 -5.97 -5.21 -18.11
C GLY A 64 -6.93 -6.38 -18.41
N HIS A 65 -7.42 -7.06 -17.37
CA HIS A 65 -8.42 -8.12 -17.53
C HIS A 65 -9.77 -7.61 -18.06
N THR A 66 -10.27 -6.47 -17.57
CA THR A 66 -11.54 -5.89 -18.04
C THR A 66 -11.44 -5.42 -19.49
N LEU A 67 -10.34 -4.76 -19.87
CA LEU A 67 -10.10 -4.31 -21.24
C LEU A 67 -9.93 -5.50 -22.20
N CYS A 68 -9.29 -6.59 -21.77
CA CYS A 68 -9.11 -7.79 -22.58
C CYS A 68 -10.38 -8.64 -22.72
N ARG A 69 -11.40 -8.43 -21.87
CA ARG A 69 -12.70 -9.12 -21.92
C ARG A 69 -13.74 -8.44 -22.81
N SER A 70 -13.42 -7.29 -23.40
CA SER A 70 -14.22 -6.70 -24.47
C SER A 70 -13.56 -7.05 -25.80
N PRO A 71 -13.79 -8.25 -26.38
CA PRO A 71 -13.63 -8.37 -27.82
C PRO A 71 -14.71 -7.48 -28.43
N ASN A 72 -14.34 -6.71 -29.46
CA ASN A 72 -15.32 -6.06 -30.31
C ASN A 72 -16.33 -7.07 -30.86
#